data_AF-A0A524QV90-F1
#
_entry.id   AF-A0A524QV90-F1
#
_cell.length_a   1.000
_cell.length_b   1.000
_cell.length_c   1.000
_cell.angle_alpha   90.00
_cell.angle_beta   90.00
_cell.angle_gamma   90.00
#
_symmetry.space_group_name_H-M   'P 1'
#
loop_
_entity.id
_entity.type
_entity.pdbx_description
1 polymer ?
#
loop_
_entity_poly.entity_id
_entity_poly.type
_entity_poly.pdbx_seq_one_letter_code
_entity_poly.pdbx_strand_id
1 'polypeptide(L)'
;MNRQGLLLGFFSTGAQVLLLRELGSSLNGSEIFIGTALFGWLIAIAAGAYLGGRANVNAKSPALFGIGVLLLPMLIIAIRLSPLFVTNVVGEIIPFSTAAIISIAVTLPVGLLSGWLFTAILKSYRADAGSIMRLYFVEGIGAGVAGIVITLLVGAVLSTLAMGVAIAVIVLVGIIVAPGSWRPARDIPIVAMALAAIVVAAVLAPRADRAIDGIKYESYNVVSSFDTPYSHQAILTRDSTVVLVTDNT
;
A
#
# COMPACT_ATOMS: atom_id res chain seq x y z
N MET A 1 6.58 20.43 -9.53
CA MET A 1 5.42 20.29 -8.62
C MET A 1 4.46 19.24 -9.16
N ASN A 2 3.94 19.41 -10.39
CA ASN A 2 2.98 18.48 -11.00
C ASN A 2 3.38 17.00 -10.91
N ARG A 3 4.60 16.62 -11.31
CA ARG A 3 5.06 15.23 -11.23
C ARG A 3 4.98 14.66 -9.81
N GLN A 4 5.50 15.39 -8.84
CA GLN A 4 5.51 14.94 -7.45
C GLN A 4 4.10 14.89 -6.85
N GLY A 5 3.21 15.82 -7.24
CA GLY A 5 1.79 15.77 -6.86
C GLY A 5 1.10 14.52 -7.41
N LEU A 6 1.32 14.20 -8.69
CA LEU A 6 0.72 13.02 -9.31
C LEU A 6 1.23 11.73 -8.64
N LEU A 7 2.53 11.64 -8.37
CA LEU A 7 3.11 10.50 -7.65
C LEU A 7 2.63 10.41 -6.20
N LEU A 8 2.44 11.55 -5.52
CA LEU A 8 1.88 11.57 -4.17
C LEU A 8 0.45 11.01 -4.17
N GLY A 9 -0.42 11.50 -5.04
CA GLY A 9 -1.79 11.00 -5.12
C GLY A 9 -1.84 9.53 -5.49
N PHE A 10 -1.03 9.12 -6.47
CA PHE A 10 -0.96 7.73 -6.89
C PHE A 10 -0.47 6.80 -5.77
N PHE A 11 0.58 7.20 -5.05
CA PHE A 11 1.12 6.44 -3.91
C PHE A 11 0.15 6.44 -2.73
N SER A 12 -0.38 7.60 -2.34
CA SER A 12 -1.17 7.75 -1.12
C SER A 12 -2.49 7.00 -1.21
N THR A 13 -3.28 7.25 -2.25
CA THR A 13 -4.52 6.50 -2.48
C THR A 13 -4.24 5.04 -2.79
N GLY A 14 -3.18 4.76 -3.55
CA GLY A 14 -2.84 3.39 -3.88
C GLY A 14 -2.47 2.56 -2.66
N ALA A 15 -1.65 3.11 -1.78
CA ALA A 15 -1.31 2.50 -0.51
C ALA A 15 -2.55 2.34 0.39
N GLN A 16 -3.38 3.38 0.51
CA GLN A 16 -4.59 3.33 1.33
C GLN A 16 -5.52 2.18 0.90
N VAL A 17 -5.80 2.06 -0.40
CA VAL A 17 -6.69 1.01 -0.92
C VAL A 17 -6.10 -0.38 -0.69
N LEU A 18 -4.81 -0.58 -0.96
CA LEU A 18 -4.17 -1.89 -0.74
C LEU A 18 -4.13 -2.28 0.74
N LEU A 19 -3.82 -1.34 1.64
CA LEU A 19 -3.83 -1.60 3.08
C LEU A 19 -5.23 -1.93 3.58
N LEU A 20 -6.27 -1.20 3.14
CA LEU A 20 -7.66 -1.51 3.50
C LEU A 20 -8.11 -2.87 2.98
N ARG A 21 -7.72 -3.22 1.75
CA ARG A 21 -8.01 -4.53 1.15
C ARG A 21 -7.37 -5.67 1.94
N GLU A 22 -6.12 -5.48 2.34
CA GLU A 22 -5.40 -6.47 3.14
C GLU A 22 -5.96 -6.57 4.57
N LEU A 23 -6.30 -5.42 5.21
CA LEU A 23 -6.94 -5.39 6.53
C LEU A 23 -8.28 -6.11 6.51
N GLY A 24 -9.11 -5.88 5.48
CA GLY A 24 -10.39 -6.57 5.32
C GLY A 24 -10.23 -8.08 5.23
N SER A 25 -9.22 -8.56 4.50
CA SER A 25 -8.93 -9.99 4.38
C SER A 25 -8.35 -10.64 5.66
N SER A 26 -7.62 -9.87 6.48
CA SER A 26 -6.86 -10.42 7.60
C SER A 26 -7.56 -10.26 8.96
N LEU A 27 -8.45 -9.28 9.11
CA LEU A 27 -9.09 -8.93 10.39
C LEU A 27 -10.61 -9.13 10.39
N ASN A 28 -11.12 -10.00 9.52
CA ASN A 28 -12.54 -10.34 9.43
C ASN A 28 -13.45 -9.12 9.15
N GLY A 29 -13.19 -8.49 8.00
CA GLY A 29 -13.54 -7.10 7.68
C GLY A 29 -15.01 -6.70 7.79
N SER A 30 -15.43 -6.22 8.95
CA SER A 30 -16.60 -5.34 9.11
C SER A 30 -16.38 -3.93 8.54
N GLU A 31 -17.46 -3.26 8.13
CA GLU A 31 -17.43 -1.89 7.62
C GLU A 31 -16.94 -0.89 8.68
N ILE A 32 -17.17 -1.19 9.97
CA ILE A 32 -16.70 -0.37 11.09
C ILE A 32 -15.16 -0.37 11.15
N PHE A 33 -14.49 -1.46 10.78
CA PHE A 33 -13.04 -1.49 10.69
C PHE A 33 -12.51 -0.57 9.60
N ILE A 34 -13.15 -0.55 8.43
CA ILE A 34 -12.77 0.36 7.33
C ILE A 34 -12.88 1.81 7.81
N GLY A 35 -13.97 2.17 8.49
CA GLY A 35 -14.15 3.48 9.09
C GLY A 35 -13.05 3.84 10.11
N THR A 36 -12.65 2.89 10.94
CA THR A 36 -11.60 3.08 11.96
C THR A 36 -10.21 3.25 11.34
N ALA A 37 -9.90 2.45 10.30
CA ALA A 37 -8.66 2.58 9.54
C ALA A 37 -8.58 3.94 8.83
N LEU A 38 -9.68 4.39 8.21
CA LEU A 38 -9.77 5.70 7.56
C LEU A 38 -9.65 6.85 8.57
N PHE A 39 -10.22 6.71 9.76
CA PHE A 39 -10.06 7.67 10.85
C PHE A 39 -8.59 7.80 11.28
N GLY A 40 -7.92 6.67 11.53
CA GLY A 40 -6.50 6.64 11.85
C GLY A 40 -5.64 7.27 10.75
N TRP A 41 -5.94 6.93 9.49
CA TRP A 41 -5.31 7.50 8.31
C TRP A 41 -5.45 9.03 8.22
N LEU A 42 -6.63 9.59 8.46
CA LEU A 42 -6.85 11.03 8.40
C LEU A 42 -6.10 11.78 9.51
N ILE A 43 -6.08 11.21 10.73
CA ILE A 43 -5.25 11.74 11.83
C ILE A 43 -3.77 11.71 11.45
N ALA A 44 -3.32 10.59 10.86
CA ALA A 44 -1.95 10.41 10.42
C ALA A 44 -1.54 11.45 9.37
N ILE A 45 -2.39 11.69 8.35
CA ILE A 45 -2.15 12.73 7.35
C ILE A 45 -2.05 14.11 8.00
N ALA A 46 -3.00 14.45 8.87
CA ALA A 46 -2.99 15.74 9.56
C ALA A 46 -1.72 15.94 10.40
N ALA A 47 -1.33 14.93 11.16
CA ALA A 47 -0.10 14.93 11.95
C ALA A 47 1.15 15.02 11.06
N GLY A 48 1.18 14.28 9.95
CA GLY A 48 2.29 14.28 9.00
C GLY A 48 2.46 15.63 8.31
N ALA A 49 1.36 16.25 7.91
CA ALA A 49 1.36 17.60 7.34
C ALA A 49 1.80 18.65 8.37
N TYR A 50 1.33 18.54 9.60
CA TYR A 50 1.77 19.44 10.68
C TYR A 50 3.28 19.32 10.98
N LEU A 51 3.77 18.08 11.12
CA LEU A 51 5.19 17.81 11.37
C LEU A 51 6.05 18.25 10.19
N GLY A 52 5.66 17.91 8.96
CA GLY A 52 6.36 18.32 7.76
C GLY A 52 6.34 19.84 7.54
N GLY A 53 5.26 20.51 7.94
CA GLY A 53 5.11 21.97 7.95
C GLY A 53 6.04 22.67 8.96
N ARG A 54 6.24 22.08 10.15
CA ARG A 54 7.13 22.63 11.19
C ARG A 54 8.59 22.19 11.10
N ALA A 55 8.88 21.10 10.39
CA ALA A 55 10.24 20.64 10.23
C ALA A 55 11.10 21.71 9.55
N ASN A 56 12.15 22.15 10.27
CA ASN A 56 13.26 22.96 9.71
C ASN A 56 14.22 22.11 8.87
N VAL A 57 14.08 20.78 8.93
CA VAL A 57 14.81 19.86 8.08
C VAL A 57 14.22 19.94 6.67
N ASN A 58 15.04 20.32 5.69
CA ASN A 58 14.72 20.23 4.27
C ASN A 58 14.69 18.75 3.83
N ALA A 59 13.76 17.97 4.38
CA ALA A 59 13.50 16.61 3.95
C ALA A 59 13.09 16.67 2.47
N LYS A 60 14.00 16.26 1.59
CA LYS A 60 13.78 16.29 0.15
C LYS A 60 12.68 15.28 -0.19
N SER A 61 11.65 15.69 -0.93
CA SER A 61 10.53 14.81 -1.30
C SER A 61 10.97 13.45 -1.88
N PRO A 62 12.04 13.34 -2.71
CA PRO A 62 12.55 12.04 -3.17
C PRO A 62 12.95 11.06 -2.06
N ALA A 63 13.52 11.54 -0.95
CA ALA A 63 13.91 10.68 0.17
C ALA A 63 12.68 10.12 0.89
N LEU A 64 11.66 10.96 1.10
CA LEU A 64 10.39 10.54 1.68
C LEU A 64 9.67 9.51 0.80
N PHE A 65 9.66 9.70 -0.52
CA PHE A 65 9.15 8.66 -1.42
C PHE A 65 9.96 7.37 -1.33
N GLY A 66 11.30 7.45 -1.23
CA GLY A 66 12.15 6.27 -1.04
C GLY A 66 11.80 5.47 0.22
N ILE A 67 11.43 6.15 1.31
CA ILE A 67 10.89 5.49 2.51
C ILE A 67 9.56 4.80 2.18
N GLY A 68 8.66 5.48 1.47
CA GLY A 68 7.35 4.93 1.08
C GLY A 68 7.43 3.67 0.21
N VAL A 69 8.39 3.63 -0.71
CA VAL A 69 8.67 2.48 -1.60
C VAL A 69 8.95 1.20 -0.80
N LEU A 70 9.69 1.31 0.31
CA LEU A 70 9.99 0.17 1.18
C LEU A 70 8.84 -0.13 2.16
N LEU A 71 8.21 0.94 2.66
CA LEU A 71 7.20 0.86 3.71
C LEU A 71 5.94 0.12 3.25
N LEU A 72 5.46 0.37 2.03
CA LEU A 72 4.19 -0.19 1.55
C LEU A 72 4.17 -1.75 1.53
N PRO A 73 5.08 -2.45 0.84
CA PRO A 73 5.07 -3.91 0.84
C PRO A 73 5.33 -4.50 2.23
N MET A 74 6.15 -3.85 3.06
CA MET A 74 6.38 -4.27 4.44
C MET A 74 5.10 -4.21 5.28
N LEU A 75 4.29 -3.16 5.12
CA LEU A 75 3.03 -3.03 5.85
C LEU A 75 1.98 -4.03 5.37
N ILE A 76 1.92 -4.35 4.08
CA ILE A 76 1.05 -5.42 3.56
C ILE A 76 1.39 -6.75 4.24
N ILE A 77 2.68 -7.10 4.30
CA ILE A 77 3.15 -8.32 4.98
C ILE A 77 2.82 -8.26 6.49
N ALA A 78 3.03 -7.11 7.12
CA ALA A 78 2.72 -6.91 8.54
C ALA A 78 1.23 -7.11 8.83
N ILE A 79 0.32 -6.64 7.97
CA ILE A 79 -1.13 -6.88 8.11
C ILE A 79 -1.42 -8.36 8.00
N ARG A 80 -0.89 -9.03 6.96
CA ARG A 80 -1.16 -10.44 6.72
C ARG A 80 -0.74 -11.33 7.89
N LEU A 81 0.37 -10.98 8.53
CA LEU A 81 0.89 -11.67 9.72
C LEU A 81 0.29 -11.18 11.03
N SER A 82 -0.43 -10.05 11.06
CA SER A 82 -0.98 -9.47 12.28
C SER A 82 -1.89 -10.41 13.09
N PRO A 83 -2.71 -11.30 12.48
CA PRO A 83 -3.52 -12.24 13.22
C PRO A 83 -2.72 -13.18 14.13
N LEU A 84 -1.50 -13.58 13.74
CA LEU A 84 -0.65 -14.47 14.53
C LEU A 84 -0.32 -13.91 15.93
N PHE A 85 -0.27 -12.59 16.06
CA PHE A 85 0.01 -11.95 17.35
C PHE A 85 -1.22 -11.88 18.27
N VAL A 86 -2.40 -12.22 17.73
CA VAL A 86 -3.67 -12.15 18.44
C VAL A 86 -4.24 -13.55 18.69
N THR A 87 -4.25 -14.39 17.65
CA THR A 87 -4.77 -15.76 17.68
C THR A 87 -3.97 -16.67 16.75
N ASN A 88 -3.85 -17.93 17.15
CA ASN A 88 -3.28 -19.01 16.33
C ASN A 88 -4.37 -19.97 15.80
N VAL A 89 -5.65 -19.64 15.99
CA VAL A 89 -6.78 -20.47 15.59
C VAL A 89 -7.39 -19.94 14.30
N VAL A 90 -7.41 -20.80 13.27
CA VAL A 90 -8.02 -20.48 11.97
C VAL A 90 -9.53 -20.28 12.15
N GLY A 91 -10.03 -19.13 11.67
CA GLY A 91 -11.45 -18.78 11.75
C GLY A 91 -11.86 -18.15 13.09
N GLU A 92 -10.93 -17.90 14.01
CA GLU A 92 -11.24 -17.13 15.22
C GLU A 92 -11.47 -15.65 14.87
N ILE A 93 -12.58 -15.11 15.36
CA ILE A 93 -12.92 -13.70 15.15
C ILE A 93 -12.07 -12.84 16.06
N ILE A 94 -11.24 -11.98 15.45
CA ILE A 94 -10.44 -10.99 16.19
C ILE A 94 -11.38 -9.96 16.85
N PRO A 95 -11.22 -9.69 18.16
CA PRO A 95 -12.00 -8.67 18.85
C PRO A 95 -11.86 -7.29 18.19
N PHE A 96 -12.97 -6.54 18.13
CA PHE A 96 -13.00 -5.22 17.49
C PHE A 96 -11.94 -4.26 18.04
N SER A 97 -11.76 -4.21 19.35
CA SER A 97 -10.77 -3.33 19.98
C SER A 97 -9.34 -3.59 19.47
N THR A 98 -8.96 -4.85 19.35
CA THR A 98 -7.63 -5.25 18.85
C THR A 98 -7.48 -4.93 17.37
N ALA A 99 -8.47 -5.28 16.55
CA ALA A 99 -8.42 -5.00 15.11
C ALA A 99 -8.48 -3.49 14.81
N ALA A 100 -9.18 -2.69 15.63
CA ALA A 100 -9.16 -1.23 15.57
C ALA A 100 -7.75 -0.66 15.82
N ILE A 101 -7.06 -1.13 16.86
CA ILE A 101 -5.69 -0.71 17.18
C ILE A 101 -4.74 -1.07 16.04
N ILE A 102 -4.80 -2.31 15.54
CA ILE A 102 -3.97 -2.77 14.42
C ILE A 102 -4.22 -1.92 13.17
N SER A 103 -5.47 -1.66 12.84
CA SER A 103 -5.87 -0.87 11.67
C SER A 103 -5.31 0.56 11.73
N ILE A 104 -5.40 1.22 12.88
CA ILE A 104 -4.81 2.55 13.08
C ILE A 104 -3.28 2.46 13.03
N ALA A 105 -2.68 1.50 13.74
CA ALA A 105 -1.23 1.35 13.82
C ALA A 105 -0.57 1.15 12.45
N VAL A 106 -1.20 0.36 11.57
CA VAL A 106 -0.65 0.09 10.24
C VAL A 106 -0.89 1.22 9.25
N THR A 107 -2.01 1.95 9.37
CA THR A 107 -2.28 3.09 8.46
C THR A 107 -1.47 4.33 8.84
N LEU A 108 -1.07 4.46 10.12
CA LEU A 108 -0.29 5.59 10.63
C LEU A 108 0.98 5.90 9.82
N PRO A 109 1.92 4.96 9.57
CA PRO A 109 3.17 5.27 8.88
C PRO A 109 2.99 5.86 7.48
N VAL A 110 2.07 5.32 6.68
CA VAL A 110 1.83 5.79 5.31
C VAL A 110 1.03 7.09 5.31
N GLY A 111 0.05 7.24 6.21
CA GLY A 111 -0.68 8.50 6.34
C GLY A 111 0.23 9.65 6.78
N LEU A 112 1.07 9.43 7.80
CA LEU A 112 2.09 10.39 8.25
C LEU A 112 3.04 10.75 7.09
N LEU A 113 3.52 9.76 6.36
CA LEU A 113 4.41 9.96 5.22
C LEU A 113 3.73 10.78 4.11
N SER A 114 2.46 10.49 3.80
CA SER A 114 1.69 11.19 2.78
C SER A 114 1.47 12.66 3.14
N GLY A 115 1.07 12.95 4.39
CA GLY A 115 0.93 14.32 4.88
C GLY A 115 2.24 15.10 4.88
N TRP A 116 3.34 14.46 5.27
CA TRP A 116 4.66 15.08 5.20
C TRP A 116 5.07 15.33 3.74
N LEU A 117 4.90 14.35 2.84
CA LEU A 117 5.19 14.51 1.41
C LEU A 117 4.47 15.71 0.82
N PHE A 118 3.19 15.91 1.15
CA PHE A 118 2.41 17.06 0.68
C PHE A 118 3.09 18.39 1.04
N THR A 119 3.44 18.56 2.32
CA THR A 119 4.08 19.81 2.80
C THR A 119 5.52 19.96 2.32
N ALA A 120 6.28 18.87 2.22
CA ALA A 120 7.64 18.88 1.68
C ALA A 120 7.67 19.27 0.20
N ILE A 121 6.69 18.81 -0.59
CA ILE A 121 6.53 19.22 -1.99
C ILE A 121 6.26 20.72 -2.03
N LEU A 122 5.27 21.24 -1.29
CA LEU A 122 4.96 22.68 -1.29
C LEU A 122 6.16 23.56 -0.91
N LYS A 123 6.89 23.19 0.15
CA LYS A 123 8.09 23.91 0.60
C LYS A 123 9.21 23.94 -0.46
N SER A 124 9.30 22.91 -1.31
CA SER A 124 10.30 22.84 -2.37
C SER A 124 10.02 23.78 -3.55
N TYR A 125 8.82 24.37 -3.62
CA TYR A 125 8.45 25.37 -4.63
C TYR A 125 8.16 26.71 -3.96
N ARG A 126 6.88 27.05 -3.79
CA ARG A 126 6.40 28.23 -3.07
C ARG A 126 5.13 27.83 -2.33
N ALA A 127 5.02 28.22 -1.07
CA ALA A 127 3.86 27.91 -0.23
C ALA A 127 2.78 29.01 -0.34
N ASP A 128 2.41 29.38 -1.57
CA ASP A 128 1.32 30.31 -1.85
C ASP A 128 0.00 29.57 -2.16
N ALA A 129 -1.13 30.28 -2.04
CA ALA A 129 -2.45 29.70 -2.27
C ALA A 129 -2.61 29.03 -3.64
N GLY A 130 -1.98 29.60 -4.69
CA GLY A 130 -2.02 29.02 -6.04
C GLY A 130 -1.29 27.69 -6.14
N SER A 131 -0.13 27.58 -5.49
CA SER A 131 0.64 26.34 -5.43
C SER A 131 -0.06 25.24 -4.62
N ILE A 132 -0.75 25.59 -3.53
CA ILE A 132 -1.57 24.66 -2.74
C ILE A 132 -2.70 24.09 -3.60
N MET A 133 -3.49 24.97 -4.24
CA MET A 133 -4.60 24.57 -5.10
C MET A 133 -4.13 23.67 -6.25
N ARG A 134 -3.02 24.04 -6.90
CA ARG A 134 -2.44 23.26 -7.99
C ARG A 134 -1.92 21.90 -7.53
N LEU A 135 -1.31 21.81 -6.34
CA LEU A 135 -0.85 20.53 -5.80
C LEU A 135 -2.03 19.61 -5.52
N TYR A 136 -3.06 20.11 -4.82
CA TYR A 136 -4.28 19.35 -4.54
C TYR A 136 -4.95 18.82 -5.81
N PHE A 137 -5.05 19.65 -6.86
CA PHE A 137 -5.66 19.23 -8.12
C PHE A 137 -4.87 18.09 -8.79
N VAL A 138 -3.55 18.21 -8.86
CA VAL A 138 -2.71 17.20 -9.52
C VAL A 138 -2.58 15.93 -8.67
N GLU A 139 -2.57 16.06 -7.35
CA GLU A 139 -2.68 14.92 -6.43
C GLU A 139 -4.00 14.18 -6.63
N GLY A 140 -5.13 14.90 -6.73
CA GLY A 140 -6.43 14.30 -7.01
C GLY A 140 -6.46 13.50 -8.32
N ILE A 141 -5.80 14.01 -9.37
CA ILE A 141 -5.64 13.24 -10.62
C ILE A 141 -4.83 11.96 -10.38
N GLY A 142 -3.72 12.04 -9.67
CA GLY A 142 -2.90 10.87 -9.32
C GLY A 142 -3.68 9.82 -8.52
N ALA A 143 -4.48 10.28 -7.56
CA ALA A 143 -5.37 9.45 -6.76
C ALA A 143 -6.43 8.74 -7.63
N GLY A 144 -7.08 9.48 -8.54
CA GLY A 144 -8.04 8.90 -9.47
C GLY A 144 -7.42 7.84 -10.39
N VAL A 145 -6.22 8.09 -10.90
CA VAL A 145 -5.47 7.10 -11.70
C VAL A 145 -5.12 5.88 -10.87
N ALA A 146 -4.66 6.02 -9.63
CA ALA A 146 -4.39 4.89 -8.76
C ALA A 146 -5.64 4.04 -8.51
N GLY A 147 -6.80 4.67 -8.26
CA GLY A 147 -8.07 3.98 -8.11
C GLY A 147 -8.39 3.11 -9.31
N ILE A 148 -8.35 3.67 -10.53
CA ILE A 148 -8.60 2.92 -11.77
C ILE A 148 -7.63 1.76 -11.93
N VAL A 149 -6.32 2.01 -11.76
CA VAL A 149 -5.28 0.99 -11.94
C VAL A 149 -5.46 -0.15 -10.94
N ILE A 150 -5.74 0.16 -9.68
CA ILE A 150 -5.94 -0.85 -8.64
C ILE A 150 -7.19 -1.68 -8.90
N THR A 151 -8.33 -1.02 -9.19
CA THR A 151 -9.59 -1.72 -9.47
C THR A 151 -9.47 -2.68 -10.65
N LEU A 152 -8.68 -2.35 -11.67
CA LEU A 152 -8.56 -3.19 -12.87
C LEU A 152 -7.51 -4.30 -12.74
N LEU A 153 -6.42 -4.06 -12.01
CA LEU A 153 -5.28 -4.98 -11.99
C LEU A 153 -5.25 -5.89 -10.77
N VAL A 154 -5.71 -5.41 -9.61
CA VAL A 154 -5.60 -6.14 -8.36
C VAL A 154 -6.65 -7.25 -8.28
N GLY A 155 -6.22 -8.46 -7.93
CA GLY A 155 -7.05 -9.66 -7.88
C GLY A 155 -7.37 -10.26 -9.26
N ALA A 156 -7.23 -9.50 -10.35
CA ALA A 156 -7.39 -10.02 -11.72
C ALA A 156 -6.04 -10.43 -12.35
N VAL A 157 -5.00 -9.60 -12.17
CA VAL A 157 -3.68 -9.78 -12.79
C VAL A 157 -2.58 -9.87 -11.73
N LEU A 158 -2.67 -9.06 -10.68
CA LEU A 158 -1.66 -8.94 -9.62
C LEU A 158 -2.29 -9.25 -8.25
N SER A 159 -1.57 -9.94 -7.37
CA SER A 159 -1.93 -10.05 -5.95
C SER A 159 -1.76 -8.70 -5.22
N THR A 160 -2.31 -8.55 -4.00
CA THR A 160 -2.13 -7.30 -3.22
C THR A 160 -0.65 -6.95 -3.09
N LEU A 161 0.17 -7.97 -2.76
CA LEU A 161 1.59 -7.81 -2.53
C LEU A 161 2.32 -7.42 -3.81
N ALA A 162 2.03 -8.08 -4.93
CA ALA A 162 2.59 -7.73 -6.23
C ALA A 162 2.25 -6.30 -6.63
N MET A 163 1.02 -5.85 -6.39
CA MET A 163 0.61 -4.47 -6.67
C MET A 163 1.30 -3.47 -5.76
N GLY A 164 1.49 -3.78 -4.47
CA GLY A 164 2.27 -2.94 -3.56
C GLY A 164 3.70 -2.72 -4.05
N VAL A 165 4.36 -3.78 -4.54
CA VAL A 165 5.67 -3.69 -5.19
C VAL A 165 5.60 -2.89 -6.49
N ALA A 166 4.56 -3.08 -7.31
CA ALA A 166 4.39 -2.34 -8.56
C ALA A 166 4.25 -0.84 -8.33
N ILE A 167 3.44 -0.42 -7.35
CA ILE A 167 3.30 1.00 -6.96
C ILE A 167 4.67 1.54 -6.51
N ALA A 168 5.40 0.79 -5.69
CA ALA A 168 6.72 1.18 -5.22
C ALA A 168 7.70 1.40 -6.39
N VAL A 169 7.72 0.48 -7.36
CA VAL A 169 8.55 0.60 -8.57
C VAL A 169 8.12 1.79 -9.44
N ILE A 170 6.81 1.98 -9.67
CA ILE A 170 6.28 3.11 -10.46
C ILE A 170 6.67 4.44 -9.84
N VAL A 171 6.55 4.57 -8.51
CA VAL A 171 6.94 5.78 -7.77
C VAL A 171 8.43 6.03 -7.90
N LEU A 172 9.27 4.98 -7.73
CA LEU A 172 10.72 5.09 -7.86
C LEU A 172 11.14 5.55 -9.26
N VAL A 173 10.60 4.92 -10.31
CA VAL A 173 10.84 5.33 -11.71
C VAL A 173 10.38 6.75 -11.94
N GLY A 174 9.17 7.09 -11.47
CA GLY A 174 8.62 8.44 -11.58
C GLY A 174 9.49 9.49 -10.93
N ILE A 175 10.28 9.14 -9.91
CA ILE A 175 11.24 10.05 -9.28
C ILE A 175 12.52 10.20 -10.11
N ILE A 176 13.05 9.10 -10.63
CA ILE A 176 14.32 9.08 -11.37
C ILE A 176 14.15 9.66 -12.78
N VAL A 177 13.11 9.25 -13.48
CA VAL A 177 12.83 9.65 -14.86
C VAL A 177 12.01 10.94 -14.85
N ALA A 178 12.58 11.99 -15.44
CA ALA A 178 11.95 13.30 -15.50
C ALA A 178 11.38 13.55 -16.91
N PRO A 179 10.06 13.83 -17.04
CA PRO A 179 9.40 13.93 -18.35
C PRO A 179 9.92 15.06 -19.25
N GLY A 180 10.55 16.10 -18.67
CA GLY A 180 11.16 17.21 -19.43
C GLY A 180 12.63 17.04 -19.77
N SER A 181 13.26 15.93 -19.36
CA SER A 181 14.67 15.63 -19.63
C SER A 181 14.85 14.18 -20.08
N TRP A 182 13.86 13.70 -20.85
CA TRP A 182 13.87 12.36 -21.40
C TRP A 182 15.14 12.13 -22.22
N ARG A 183 15.96 11.19 -21.77
CA ARG A 183 17.22 10.78 -22.39
C ARG A 183 17.09 9.31 -22.73
N PRO A 184 16.75 8.95 -23.98
CA PRO A 184 16.46 7.56 -24.36
C PRO A 184 17.52 6.56 -23.89
N ALA A 185 18.81 6.92 -24.04
CA ALA A 185 19.93 6.07 -23.63
C ALA A 185 19.98 5.76 -22.12
N ARG A 186 19.41 6.61 -21.26
CA ARG A 186 19.34 6.40 -19.81
C ARG A 186 17.97 5.89 -19.37
N ASP A 187 16.89 6.47 -19.91
CA ASP A 187 15.54 6.27 -19.36
C ASP A 187 14.87 4.99 -19.90
N ILE A 188 15.16 4.57 -21.14
CA ILE A 188 14.66 3.29 -21.68
C ILE A 188 15.13 2.10 -20.84
N PRO A 189 16.42 1.90 -20.53
CA PRO A 189 16.84 0.76 -19.73
C PRO A 189 16.27 0.80 -18.31
N ILE A 190 16.08 1.99 -17.71
CA ILE A 190 15.43 2.12 -16.38
C ILE A 190 13.98 1.66 -16.43
N VAL A 191 13.21 2.12 -17.43
CA VAL A 191 11.80 1.71 -17.61
C VAL A 191 11.71 0.22 -17.93
N ALA A 192 12.58 -0.30 -18.79
CA ALA A 192 12.63 -1.73 -19.10
C ALA A 192 12.93 -2.59 -17.85
N MET A 193 13.91 -2.16 -17.04
CA MET A 193 14.24 -2.82 -15.77
C MET A 193 13.07 -2.76 -14.78
N ALA A 194 12.35 -1.64 -14.72
CA ALA A 194 11.17 -1.51 -13.87
C ALA A 194 10.02 -2.42 -14.31
N LEU A 195 9.75 -2.51 -15.62
CA LEU A 195 8.76 -3.44 -16.15
C LEU A 195 9.16 -4.89 -15.87
N ALA A 196 10.44 -5.23 -16.06
CA ALA A 196 10.96 -6.54 -15.69
C ALA A 196 10.79 -6.82 -14.19
N ALA A 197 11.07 -5.84 -13.32
CA ALA A 197 10.87 -5.98 -11.88
C ALA A 197 9.40 -6.22 -11.50
N ILE A 198 8.46 -5.54 -12.15
CA ILE A 198 7.02 -5.76 -11.96
C ILE A 198 6.62 -7.16 -12.42
N VAL A 199 7.11 -7.62 -13.58
CA VAL A 199 6.84 -8.97 -14.09
C VAL A 199 7.41 -10.03 -13.15
N VAL A 200 8.65 -9.85 -12.67
CA VAL A 200 9.28 -10.74 -11.71
C VAL A 200 8.47 -10.77 -10.40
N ALA A 201 8.03 -9.61 -9.89
CA ALA A 201 7.18 -9.53 -8.71
C ALA A 201 5.86 -10.28 -8.93
N ALA A 202 5.21 -10.12 -10.09
CA ALA A 202 3.98 -10.83 -10.43
C ALA A 202 4.15 -12.36 -10.46
N VAL A 203 5.27 -12.84 -10.99
CA VAL A 203 5.57 -14.29 -11.08
C VAL A 203 5.99 -14.89 -9.73
N LEU A 204 6.67 -14.10 -8.88
CA LEU A 204 7.14 -14.54 -7.58
C LEU A 204 6.10 -14.36 -6.47
N ALA A 205 5.16 -13.43 -6.61
CA ALA A 205 4.18 -13.14 -5.57
C ALA A 205 3.36 -14.37 -5.14
N PRO A 206 2.84 -15.24 -6.03
CA PRO A 206 2.14 -16.45 -5.60
C PRO A 206 3.00 -17.43 -4.77
N ARG A 207 4.33 -17.36 -4.86
CA ARG A 207 5.23 -18.12 -3.98
C ARG A 207 5.42 -17.41 -2.65
N ALA A 208 5.61 -16.09 -2.66
CA ALA A 208 5.71 -15.29 -1.45
C ALA A 208 4.41 -15.35 -0.63
N ASP A 209 3.26 -15.21 -1.29
CA ASP A 209 1.92 -15.30 -0.70
C ASP A 209 1.73 -16.65 0.01
N ARG A 210 2.03 -17.77 -0.67
CA ARG A 210 2.01 -19.11 -0.05
C ARG A 210 2.99 -19.26 1.10
N ALA A 211 4.19 -18.67 1.03
CA ALA A 211 5.16 -18.75 2.10
C ALA A 211 4.70 -17.97 3.34
N ILE A 212 4.13 -16.77 3.15
CA ILE A 212 3.56 -15.96 4.23
C ILE A 212 2.37 -16.70 4.86
N ASP A 213 1.49 -17.29 4.05
CA ASP A 213 0.38 -18.09 4.56
C ASP A 213 0.85 -19.36 5.28
N GLY A 214 1.94 -19.98 4.84
CA GLY A 214 2.56 -21.11 5.54
C GLY A 214 3.06 -20.74 6.93
N ILE A 215 3.54 -19.51 7.12
CA ILE A 215 3.89 -18.97 8.44
C ILE A 215 2.62 -18.67 9.25
N LYS A 216 1.61 -18.08 8.61
CA LYS A 216 0.32 -17.74 9.25
C LYS A 216 -0.46 -18.97 9.72
N TYR A 217 -0.37 -20.06 8.98
CA TYR A 217 -1.15 -21.28 9.19
C TYR A 217 -0.25 -22.48 9.43
N GLU A 218 0.72 -22.37 10.34
CA GLU A 218 1.74 -23.41 10.62
C GLU A 218 1.14 -24.81 10.85
N SER A 219 -0.04 -24.90 11.46
CA SER A 219 -0.73 -26.17 11.73
C SER A 219 -1.48 -26.77 10.54
N TYR A 220 -1.48 -26.12 9.37
CA TYR A 220 -2.20 -26.53 8.16
C TYR A 220 -1.28 -26.57 6.95
N ASN A 221 -1.60 -27.44 5.98
CA ASN A 221 -0.94 -27.42 4.69
C ASN A 221 -1.66 -26.45 3.74
N VAL A 222 -0.94 -25.44 3.26
CA VAL A 222 -1.45 -24.43 2.32
C VAL A 222 -1.46 -25.01 0.91
N VAL A 223 -2.64 -25.38 0.41
CA VAL A 223 -2.81 -25.93 -0.95
C VAL A 223 -2.69 -24.83 -2.00
N SER A 224 -3.38 -23.71 -1.76
CA SER A 224 -3.35 -22.55 -2.64
C SER A 224 -3.58 -21.27 -1.87
N SER A 225 -2.92 -20.21 -2.32
CA SER A 225 -3.09 -18.84 -1.84
C SER A 225 -3.30 -17.96 -3.06
N PHE A 226 -4.37 -17.17 -3.08
CA PHE A 226 -4.75 -16.37 -4.23
C PHE A 226 -5.53 -15.13 -3.83
N ASP A 227 -5.55 -14.15 -4.72
CA ASP A 227 -6.25 -12.89 -4.55
C ASP A 227 -7.49 -12.84 -5.46
N THR A 228 -8.60 -12.34 -4.92
CA THR A 228 -9.82 -12.01 -5.69
C THR A 228 -9.99 -10.49 -5.77
N PRO A 229 -10.83 -9.91 -6.62
CA PRO A 229 -11.04 -8.46 -6.63
C PRO A 229 -11.38 -7.86 -5.25
N TYR A 230 -11.99 -8.66 -4.37
CA TYR A 230 -12.42 -8.23 -3.03
C TYR A 230 -11.35 -8.40 -1.96
N SER A 231 -10.75 -9.59 -1.85
CA SER A 231 -9.84 -9.92 -0.75
C SER A 231 -8.88 -11.06 -1.10
N HIS A 232 -7.86 -11.22 -0.25
CA HIS A 232 -6.94 -12.35 -0.27
C HIS A 232 -7.58 -13.58 0.37
N GLN A 233 -7.36 -14.77 -0.20
CA GLN A 233 -7.95 -16.03 0.23
C GLN A 233 -6.92 -17.18 0.21
N ALA A 234 -7.10 -18.14 1.11
CA ALA A 234 -6.26 -19.33 1.18
C ALA A 234 -7.09 -20.62 1.33
N ILE A 235 -6.68 -21.68 0.65
CA ILE A 235 -7.21 -23.04 0.83
C ILE A 235 -6.22 -23.84 1.65
N LEU A 236 -6.68 -24.30 2.81
CA LEU A 236 -5.92 -25.04 3.79
C LEU A 236 -6.40 -26.48 3.85
N THR A 237 -5.50 -27.41 4.16
CA THR A 237 -5.85 -28.82 4.40
C THR A 237 -5.22 -29.35 5.67
N ARG A 238 -5.99 -30.16 6.40
CA ARG A 238 -5.55 -30.90 7.59
C ARG A 238 -6.43 -32.11 7.80
N ASP A 239 -5.83 -33.28 8.00
CA ASP A 239 -6.53 -34.53 8.34
C ASP A 239 -7.73 -34.85 7.42
N SER A 240 -7.54 -34.69 6.10
CA SER A 240 -8.57 -34.84 5.05
C SER A 240 -9.67 -33.77 5.01
N THR A 241 -9.64 -32.78 5.90
CA THR A 241 -10.53 -31.61 5.86
C THR A 241 -9.92 -30.52 4.99
N VAL A 242 -10.73 -29.94 4.10
CA VAL A 242 -10.39 -28.76 3.31
C VAL A 242 -11.10 -27.56 3.92
N VAL A 243 -10.34 -26.53 4.27
CA VAL A 243 -10.87 -25.27 4.82
C VAL A 243 -10.55 -24.14 3.84
N LEU A 244 -11.59 -23.50 3.33
CA LEU A 244 -11.43 -22.24 2.60
C LEU A 244 -11.46 -21.11 3.62
N VAL A 245 -10.33 -20.42 3.79
CA VAL A 245 -10.28 -19.19 4.58
C VAL A 245 -10.64 -18.05 3.65
N THR A 246 -11.94 -17.82 3.57
CA THR A 246 -12.55 -16.63 3.00
C THR A 246 -13.38 -16.01 4.09
N ASP A 247 -12.93 -14.88 4.63
CA ASP A 247 -13.80 -14.14 5.53
C ASP A 247 -14.66 -13.19 4.67
N ASN A 248 -15.82 -13.71 4.28
CA ASN A 248 -16.96 -12.95 3.79
C ASN A 248 -18.20 -13.68 4.32
N THR A 249 -18.51 -13.46 5.60
CA THR A 249 -19.88 -13.59 6.10
C THR A 249 -20.67 -12.35 5.74
#